data_AF-D0FL90-F1
#
_entry.id   AF-D0FL90-F1
#
_cell.length_a   1.000
_cell.length_b   1.000
_cell.length_c   1.000
_cell.angle_alpha   90.00
_cell.angle_beta   90.00
_cell.angle_gamma   90.00
#
_symmetry.space_group_name_H-M   'P 1'
#
loop_
_entity.id
_entity.type
_entity.pdbx_description
1 polymer ?
#
loop_
_entity_poly.entity_id
_entity_poly.type
_entity_poly.pdbx_seq_one_letter_code
_entity_poly.pdbx_strand_id
1 'polypeptide(L)'
;SWPKVSKELMADLSIHYTYTLILDDSEDDPHPQMLTYFDDLQNGKQQKHPWWMLVNEHFPNVLRHFGPFCSLNLIRSTLDFFEGCWIEQYNFHGFPGSFDYPGFLRRMNGLGHCVGGSLWPKDQFDEQEHFLEITSAIAQMENWMVWVNDLMSFYKEFDDPRDQTSLVKNYVVSEGITLTQALEKLTQDTLQSSEQMMVVFSSKDAKIM
;
A
#
# COMPACT_ATOMS: atom_id res chain seq x y z
N SER A 1 4.36 -5.40 -11.88
CA SER A 1 5.68 -5.93 -11.50
C SER A 1 5.68 -7.40 -11.02
N TRP A 2 4.69 -8.23 -11.39
CA TRP A 2 4.61 -9.65 -10.95
C TRP A 2 5.00 -10.62 -12.09
N PRO A 3 6.24 -10.64 -12.61
CA PRO A 3 6.57 -11.41 -13.82
C PRO A 3 6.56 -12.94 -13.63
N LYS A 4 6.68 -13.42 -12.38
CA LYS A 4 6.83 -14.84 -12.04
C LYS A 4 5.51 -15.54 -11.71
N VAL A 5 4.42 -14.80 -11.54
CA VAL A 5 3.13 -15.38 -11.14
C VAL A 5 2.33 -15.89 -12.34
N SER A 6 1.31 -16.70 -12.08
CA SER A 6 0.42 -17.20 -13.13
C SER A 6 -0.35 -16.06 -13.81
N LYS A 7 -0.79 -16.27 -15.06
CA LYS A 7 -1.63 -15.29 -15.78
C LYS A 7 -2.95 -15.00 -15.05
N GLU A 8 -3.50 -16.01 -14.39
CA GLU A 8 -4.72 -15.88 -13.60
C GLU A 8 -4.49 -14.97 -12.39
N LEU A 9 -3.39 -15.16 -11.66
CA LEU A 9 -3.04 -14.26 -10.55
C LEU A 9 -2.73 -12.84 -11.04
N MET A 10 -2.04 -12.67 -12.19
CA MET A 10 -1.85 -11.32 -12.77
C MET A 10 -3.18 -10.63 -13.05
N ALA A 11 -4.17 -11.35 -13.61
CA ALA A 11 -5.49 -10.81 -13.91
C ALA A 11 -6.25 -10.43 -12.63
N ASP A 12 -6.29 -11.32 -11.65
CA ASP A 12 -7.01 -11.08 -10.39
C ASP A 12 -6.38 -9.92 -9.59
N LEU A 13 -5.05 -9.83 -9.53
CA LEU A 13 -4.37 -8.67 -8.92
C LEU A 13 -4.60 -7.38 -9.70
N SER A 14 -4.67 -7.46 -11.04
CA SER A 14 -4.93 -6.29 -11.86
C SER A 14 -6.33 -5.72 -11.58
N ILE A 15 -7.33 -6.57 -11.37
CA ILE A 15 -8.67 -6.13 -10.95
C ILE A 15 -8.61 -5.47 -9.57
N HIS A 16 -7.95 -6.11 -8.60
CA HIS A 16 -7.83 -5.58 -7.23
C HIS A 16 -7.15 -4.20 -7.18
N TYR A 17 -5.98 -4.06 -7.81
CA TYR A 17 -5.25 -2.79 -7.83
C TYR A 17 -5.93 -1.73 -8.71
N THR A 18 -6.81 -2.14 -9.63
CA THR A 18 -7.67 -1.19 -10.37
C THR A 18 -8.75 -0.64 -9.46
N TYR A 19 -9.38 -1.46 -8.61
CA TYR A 19 -10.33 -0.96 -7.61
C TYR A 19 -9.68 0.04 -6.66
N THR A 20 -8.48 -0.23 -6.16
CA THR A 20 -7.78 0.71 -5.26
C THR A 20 -7.49 2.03 -5.98
N LEU A 21 -6.99 2.00 -7.22
CA LEU A 21 -6.74 3.21 -7.99
C LEU A 21 -8.00 4.03 -8.26
N ILE A 22 -9.15 3.39 -8.49
CA ILE A 22 -10.43 4.11 -8.67
C ILE A 22 -10.86 4.80 -7.37
N LEU A 23 -10.59 4.21 -6.20
CA LEU A 23 -10.92 4.82 -4.91
C LEU A 23 -10.00 6.00 -4.58
N ASP A 24 -8.72 5.89 -4.94
CA ASP A 24 -7.73 6.98 -4.85
C ASP A 24 -8.24 8.27 -5.52
N ASP A 25 -8.98 8.08 -6.62
CA ASP A 25 -9.62 9.14 -7.38
C ASP A 25 -11.04 9.52 -6.89
N SER A 26 -11.49 9.08 -5.70
CA SER A 26 -12.82 9.40 -5.18
C SER A 26 -12.82 10.63 -4.27
N GLU A 27 -13.85 11.47 -4.39
CA GLU A 27 -14.10 12.63 -3.52
C GLU A 27 -15.31 12.42 -2.59
N ASP A 28 -15.92 11.24 -2.60
CA ASP A 28 -17.15 10.95 -1.84
C ASP A 28 -16.82 10.72 -0.36
N ASP A 29 -17.46 11.45 0.56
CA ASP A 29 -17.30 11.25 2.02
C ASP A 29 -17.74 9.84 2.45
N PRO A 30 -16.82 8.99 2.95
CA PRO A 30 -17.14 7.63 3.39
C PRO A 30 -18.00 7.58 4.66
N HIS A 31 -18.01 8.63 5.47
CA HIS A 31 -18.57 8.62 6.83
C HIS A 31 -20.00 8.04 6.90
N PRO A 32 -20.99 8.48 6.09
CA PRO A 32 -22.36 7.99 6.21
C PRO A 32 -22.50 6.49 5.92
N GLN A 33 -21.63 5.95 5.08
CA GLN A 33 -21.66 4.55 4.65
C GLN A 33 -20.89 3.64 5.61
N MET A 34 -19.98 4.19 6.42
CA MET A 34 -19.17 3.44 7.38
C MET A 34 -19.83 3.29 8.77
N LEU A 35 -20.94 3.99 9.05
CA LEU A 35 -21.62 3.97 10.36
C LEU A 35 -21.98 2.57 10.89
N THR A 36 -22.26 1.61 10.00
CA THR A 36 -22.61 0.23 10.36
C THR A 36 -21.61 -0.80 9.85
N TYR A 37 -20.42 -0.36 9.41
CA TYR A 37 -19.43 -1.23 8.75
C TYR A 37 -19.16 -2.52 9.54
N PHE A 38 -18.88 -2.39 10.83
CA PHE A 38 -18.54 -3.52 11.69
C PHE A 38 -19.73 -4.44 11.95
N ASP A 39 -20.91 -3.88 12.24
CA ASP A 39 -22.13 -4.66 12.46
C ASP A 39 -22.52 -5.44 11.20
N ASP A 40 -22.42 -4.80 10.03
CA ASP A 40 -22.72 -5.44 8.76
C ASP A 40 -21.68 -6.54 8.45
N LEU A 41 -20.40 -6.29 8.69
CA LEU A 41 -19.32 -7.28 8.53
C LEU A 41 -19.54 -8.51 9.42
N GLN A 42 -19.75 -8.29 10.73
CA GLN A 42 -19.89 -9.35 11.72
C GLN A 42 -21.14 -10.22 11.46
N ASN A 43 -22.21 -9.63 10.92
CA ASN A 43 -23.45 -10.33 10.59
C ASN A 43 -23.48 -10.88 9.15
N GLY A 44 -22.39 -10.78 8.39
CA GLY A 44 -22.32 -11.24 7.01
C GLY A 44 -23.26 -10.50 6.06
N LYS A 45 -23.62 -9.25 6.38
CA LYS A 45 -24.43 -8.38 5.53
C LYS A 45 -23.53 -7.69 4.52
N GLN A 46 -24.10 -7.37 3.36
CA GLN A 46 -23.43 -6.56 2.36
C GLN A 46 -23.10 -5.18 2.94
N GLN A 47 -21.89 -4.71 2.67
CA GLN A 47 -21.43 -3.38 3.08
C GLN A 47 -22.23 -2.28 2.37
N LYS A 48 -22.35 -1.11 3.02
CA LYS A 48 -23.09 0.03 2.44
C LYS A 48 -22.28 0.82 1.42
N HIS A 49 -20.95 0.86 1.59
CA HIS A 49 -20.09 1.57 0.66
C HIS A 49 -19.92 0.76 -0.63
N PRO A 50 -20.21 1.31 -1.82
CA PRO A 50 -20.23 0.57 -3.07
C PRO A 50 -18.87 -0.05 -3.42
N TRP A 51 -17.77 0.66 -3.11
CA TRP A 51 -16.43 0.09 -3.26
C TRP A 51 -16.22 -1.17 -2.41
N TRP A 52 -16.62 -1.15 -1.13
CA TRP A 52 -16.51 -2.32 -0.25
C TRP A 52 -17.39 -3.48 -0.72
N MET A 53 -18.55 -3.21 -1.34
CA MET A 53 -19.39 -4.26 -1.94
C MET A 53 -18.61 -4.99 -3.03
N LEU A 54 -18.07 -4.27 -4.00
CA LEU A 54 -17.40 -4.83 -5.17
C LEU A 54 -16.06 -5.49 -4.81
N VAL A 55 -15.26 -4.85 -3.96
CA VAL A 55 -13.96 -5.39 -3.53
C VAL A 55 -14.15 -6.65 -2.71
N ASN A 56 -15.07 -6.68 -1.74
CA ASN A 56 -15.29 -7.88 -0.93
C ASN A 56 -15.91 -9.03 -1.73
N GLU A 57 -16.74 -8.75 -2.73
CA GLU A 57 -17.27 -9.75 -3.64
C GLU A 57 -16.16 -10.36 -4.52
N HIS A 58 -15.24 -9.54 -5.00
CA HIS A 58 -14.13 -9.99 -5.85
C HIS A 58 -12.97 -10.62 -5.05
N PHE A 59 -12.73 -10.20 -3.81
CA PHE A 59 -11.54 -10.57 -3.03
C PHE A 59 -11.24 -12.08 -2.98
N PRO A 60 -12.23 -12.99 -2.84
CA PRO A 60 -11.96 -14.44 -2.89
C PRO A 60 -11.20 -14.91 -4.14
N ASN A 61 -11.38 -14.26 -5.29
CA ASN A 61 -10.62 -14.56 -6.52
C ASN A 61 -9.14 -14.23 -6.40
N VAL A 62 -8.78 -13.23 -5.56
CA VAL A 62 -7.40 -12.89 -5.25
C VAL A 62 -6.86 -13.81 -4.16
N LEU A 63 -7.59 -13.95 -3.04
CA LEU A 63 -7.10 -14.68 -1.85
C LEU A 63 -6.90 -16.17 -2.09
N ARG A 64 -7.62 -16.77 -3.05
CA ARG A 64 -7.44 -18.18 -3.40
C ARG A 64 -6.02 -18.52 -3.84
N HIS A 65 -5.22 -17.55 -4.29
CA HIS A 65 -3.83 -17.74 -4.71
C HIS A 65 -2.82 -17.78 -3.58
N PHE A 66 -3.23 -17.44 -2.35
CA PHE A 66 -2.30 -17.24 -1.23
C PHE A 66 -2.60 -18.18 -0.06
N GLY A 67 -1.61 -18.32 0.83
CA GLY A 67 -1.77 -18.88 2.16
C GLY A 67 -2.46 -17.90 3.11
N PRO A 68 -2.84 -18.34 4.33
CA PRO A 68 -3.55 -17.50 5.28
C PRO A 68 -2.76 -16.27 5.75
N PHE A 69 -1.43 -16.34 5.90
CA PHE A 69 -0.63 -15.20 6.36
C PHE A 69 -0.53 -14.09 5.29
N CYS A 70 -0.24 -14.44 4.05
CA CYS A 70 -0.25 -13.49 2.93
C CYS A 70 -1.66 -12.95 2.70
N SER A 71 -2.69 -13.79 2.75
CA SER A 71 -4.09 -13.35 2.62
C SER A 71 -4.46 -12.29 3.66
N LEU A 72 -4.04 -12.48 4.92
CA LEU A 72 -4.28 -11.51 5.99
C LEU A 72 -3.56 -10.17 5.72
N ASN A 73 -2.34 -10.19 5.17
CA ASN A 73 -1.63 -8.97 4.79
C ASN A 73 -2.35 -8.19 3.69
N LEU A 74 -2.90 -8.87 2.68
CA LEU A 74 -3.70 -8.23 1.64
C LEU A 74 -4.97 -7.59 2.23
N ILE A 75 -5.69 -8.30 3.10
CA ILE A 75 -6.91 -7.79 3.75
C ILE A 75 -6.60 -6.54 4.58
N ARG A 76 -5.62 -6.62 5.49
CA ARG A 76 -5.27 -5.48 6.36
C ARG A 76 -4.84 -4.27 5.53
N SER A 77 -3.94 -4.48 4.58
CA SER A 77 -3.43 -3.37 3.75
C SER A 77 -4.51 -2.71 2.90
N THR A 78 -5.54 -3.47 2.49
CA THR A 78 -6.69 -2.92 1.74
C THR A 78 -7.62 -2.12 2.65
N LEU A 79 -7.77 -2.54 3.92
CA LEU A 79 -8.48 -1.77 4.93
C LEU A 79 -7.73 -0.48 5.29
N ASP A 80 -6.42 -0.58 5.50
CA ASP A 80 -5.53 0.56 5.72
C ASP A 80 -5.66 1.56 4.55
N PHE A 81 -5.60 1.07 3.30
CA PHE A 81 -5.75 1.92 2.12
C PHE A 81 -7.06 2.71 2.08
N PHE A 82 -8.17 2.07 2.43
CA PHE A 82 -9.46 2.74 2.50
C PHE A 82 -9.47 3.88 3.53
N GLU A 83 -8.86 3.68 4.71
CA GLU A 83 -8.69 4.73 5.71
C GLU A 83 -7.76 5.84 5.21
N GLY A 84 -6.71 5.48 4.47
CA GLY A 84 -5.79 6.43 3.82
C GLY A 84 -6.51 7.38 2.88
N CYS A 85 -7.29 6.85 1.93
CA CYS A 85 -8.08 7.66 1.00
C CYS A 85 -9.07 8.56 1.75
N TRP A 86 -9.69 8.07 2.83
CA TRP A 86 -10.59 8.88 3.65
C TRP A 86 -9.84 10.06 4.31
N ILE A 87 -8.65 9.84 4.87
CA ILE A 87 -7.84 10.94 5.45
C ILE A 87 -7.46 11.96 4.38
N GLU A 88 -7.12 11.53 3.17
CA GLU A 88 -6.67 12.40 2.07
C GLU A 88 -7.75 13.37 1.59
N GLN A 89 -9.03 13.04 1.74
CA GLN A 89 -10.13 13.96 1.42
C GLN A 89 -10.09 15.28 2.20
N TYR A 90 -9.41 15.31 3.35
CA TYR A 90 -9.25 16.51 4.14
C TYR A 90 -8.10 17.41 3.66
N ASN A 91 -7.32 16.96 2.67
CA ASN A 91 -6.14 17.65 2.14
C ASN A 91 -5.21 18.16 3.27
N PHE A 92 -5.03 17.32 4.31
CA PHE A 92 -4.29 17.67 5.51
C PHE A 92 -2.85 17.16 5.44
N HIS A 93 -1.89 18.06 5.57
CA HIS A 93 -0.45 17.75 5.47
C HIS A 93 0.23 17.46 6.81
N GLY A 94 -0.55 17.37 7.90
CA GLY A 94 -0.03 17.32 9.25
C GLY A 94 0.14 18.70 9.89
N PHE A 95 0.12 18.77 11.22
CA PHE A 95 0.44 19.99 11.93
C PHE A 95 1.96 20.23 11.94
N PRO A 96 2.44 21.49 11.92
CA PRO A 96 3.86 21.78 12.11
C PRO A 96 4.40 21.16 13.40
N GLY A 97 5.48 20.41 13.31
CA GLY A 97 6.08 19.62 14.40
C GLY A 97 5.57 18.18 14.50
N SER A 98 4.61 17.76 13.67
CA SER A 98 4.07 16.40 13.66
C SER A 98 4.92 15.46 12.80
N PHE A 99 6.18 15.23 13.18
CA PHE A 99 7.18 14.53 12.37
C PHE A 99 6.79 13.10 11.96
N ASP A 100 5.94 12.42 12.73
CA ASP A 100 5.50 11.05 12.41
C ASP A 100 4.35 11.00 11.37
N TYR A 101 3.69 12.13 11.10
CA TYR A 101 2.50 12.17 10.25
C TYR A 101 2.77 11.76 8.79
N PRO A 102 3.83 12.27 8.11
CA PRO A 102 4.07 11.93 6.70
C PRO A 102 4.27 10.42 6.49
N GLY A 103 5.07 9.78 7.35
CA GLY A 103 5.31 8.33 7.28
C GLY A 103 4.13 7.48 7.77
N PHE A 104 3.29 8.02 8.66
CA PHE A 104 2.02 7.39 9.03
C PHE A 104 1.06 7.34 7.84
N LEU A 105 0.76 8.49 7.23
CA LEU A 105 -0.20 8.56 6.12
C LEU A 105 0.29 7.74 4.92
N ARG A 106 1.59 7.80 4.62
CA ARG A 106 2.13 7.07 3.48
C ARG A 106 2.04 5.55 3.62
N ARG A 107 2.14 5.02 4.84
CA ARG A 107 1.89 3.58 5.08
C ARG A 107 0.41 3.23 4.94
N MET A 108 -0.47 4.14 5.36
CA MET A 108 -1.91 3.97 5.27
C MET A 108 -2.36 3.83 3.80
N ASN A 109 -1.96 4.78 2.94
CA ASN A 109 -2.35 4.79 1.51
C ASN A 109 -1.38 4.02 0.58
N GLY A 110 -0.30 3.44 1.11
CA GLY A 110 0.78 2.90 0.29
C GLY A 110 0.58 1.48 -0.25
N LEU A 111 -0.41 0.73 0.26
CA LEU A 111 -0.65 -0.69 -0.08
C LEU A 111 0.59 -1.60 0.09
N GLY A 112 1.57 -1.21 0.91
CA GLY A 112 2.87 -1.87 0.99
C GLY A 112 2.79 -3.34 1.37
N HIS A 113 1.94 -3.67 2.35
CA HIS A 113 1.70 -5.05 2.77
C HIS A 113 0.88 -5.86 1.74
N CYS A 114 -0.03 -5.22 0.99
CA CYS A 114 -0.74 -5.86 -0.12
C CYS A 114 0.25 -6.25 -1.23
N VAL A 115 1.12 -5.33 -1.61
CA VAL A 115 2.14 -5.56 -2.64
C VAL A 115 3.14 -6.62 -2.16
N GLY A 116 3.74 -6.45 -0.99
CA GLY A 116 4.69 -7.41 -0.43
C GLY A 116 4.10 -8.81 -0.25
N GLY A 117 2.87 -8.92 0.25
CA GLY A 117 2.20 -10.21 0.48
C GLY A 117 1.76 -10.90 -0.81
N SER A 118 1.44 -10.14 -1.86
CA SER A 118 0.96 -10.70 -3.13
C SER A 118 2.07 -11.23 -4.04
N LEU A 119 3.34 -11.16 -3.63
CA LEU A 119 4.48 -11.72 -4.36
C LEU A 119 4.64 -13.24 -4.17
N TRP A 120 3.92 -13.84 -3.22
CA TRP A 120 4.18 -15.20 -2.72
C TRP A 120 2.98 -16.16 -2.93
N PRO A 121 2.63 -16.51 -4.18
CA PRO A 121 1.52 -17.42 -4.41
C PRO A 121 1.84 -18.83 -3.90
N LYS A 122 0.85 -19.48 -3.29
CA LYS A 122 1.04 -20.75 -2.57
C LYS A 122 1.33 -21.95 -3.48
N ASP A 123 1.12 -21.81 -4.78
CA ASP A 123 1.49 -22.81 -5.78
C ASP A 123 3.00 -22.79 -6.10
N GLN A 124 3.71 -21.72 -5.73
CA GLN A 124 5.15 -21.56 -5.94
C GLN A 124 5.95 -21.55 -4.64
N PHE A 125 5.35 -21.05 -3.54
CA PHE A 125 6.01 -20.88 -2.25
C PHE A 125 5.20 -21.52 -1.13
N ASP A 126 5.86 -22.32 -0.30
CA ASP A 126 5.28 -22.75 0.97
C ASP A 126 5.44 -21.62 2.00
N GLU A 127 4.32 -21.09 2.48
CA GLU A 127 4.26 -19.94 3.38
C GLU A 127 4.87 -20.23 4.76
N GLN A 128 4.83 -21.48 5.23
CA GLN A 128 5.44 -21.86 6.51
C GLN A 128 6.94 -22.06 6.37
N GLU A 129 7.38 -22.69 5.29
CA GLU A 129 8.82 -22.89 5.02
C GLU A 129 9.55 -21.56 4.83
N HIS A 130 8.93 -20.60 4.14
CA HIS A 130 9.55 -19.32 3.78
C HIS A 130 9.06 -18.15 4.65
N PHE A 131 8.45 -18.41 5.81
CA PHE A 131 7.77 -17.40 6.61
C PHE A 131 8.65 -16.19 6.96
N LEU A 132 9.91 -16.44 7.32
CA LEU A 132 10.86 -15.39 7.71
C LEU A 132 11.26 -14.51 6.54
N GLU A 133 11.54 -15.11 5.39
CA GLU A 133 11.85 -14.41 4.15
C GLU A 133 10.66 -13.60 3.66
N ILE A 134 9.45 -14.18 3.65
CA ILE A 134 8.22 -13.50 3.24
C ILE A 134 7.95 -12.30 4.16
N THR A 135 8.02 -12.49 5.48
CA THR A 135 7.82 -11.42 6.46
C THR A 135 8.86 -10.30 6.29
N SER A 136 10.12 -10.67 6.09
CA SER A 136 11.21 -9.71 5.86
C SER A 136 11.04 -8.96 4.55
N ALA A 137 10.54 -9.63 3.50
CA ALA A 137 10.28 -9.02 2.21
C ALA A 137 9.11 -8.05 2.30
N ILE A 138 8.02 -8.42 2.97
CA ILE A 138 6.89 -7.51 3.22
C ILE A 138 7.37 -6.23 3.93
N ALA A 139 8.15 -6.37 5.00
CA ALA A 139 8.62 -5.23 5.79
C ALA A 139 9.57 -4.29 5.01
N GLN A 140 10.48 -4.84 4.19
CA GLN A 140 11.38 -4.00 3.40
C GLN A 140 10.67 -3.43 2.15
N MET A 141 9.78 -4.22 1.51
CA MET A 141 9.10 -3.85 0.27
C MET A 141 8.05 -2.77 0.51
N GLU A 142 7.42 -2.75 1.69
CA GLU A 142 6.50 -1.69 2.11
C GLU A 142 7.11 -0.31 1.85
N ASN A 143 8.30 -0.06 2.40
CA ASN A 143 8.98 1.23 2.26
C ASN A 143 9.60 1.43 0.88
N TRP A 144 10.29 0.40 0.35
CA TRP A 144 10.96 0.51 -0.94
C TRP A 144 9.99 0.89 -2.07
N MET A 145 8.84 0.20 -2.13
CA MET A 145 7.88 0.40 -3.21
C MET A 145 7.27 1.81 -3.17
N VAL A 146 6.85 2.27 -1.99
CA VAL A 146 6.22 3.58 -1.85
C VAL A 146 7.20 4.71 -2.11
N TRP A 147 8.44 4.62 -1.63
CA TRP A 147 9.45 5.66 -1.84
C TRP A 147 9.93 5.74 -3.28
N VAL A 148 10.09 4.59 -3.95
CA VAL A 148 10.38 4.58 -5.40
C VAL A 148 9.21 5.20 -6.17
N ASN A 149 7.96 4.90 -5.79
CA ASN A 149 6.80 5.54 -6.40
C ASN A 149 6.82 7.05 -6.18
N ASP A 150 6.98 7.54 -4.95
CA ASP A 150 7.04 8.97 -4.62
C ASP A 150 8.17 9.69 -5.38
N LEU A 151 9.34 9.05 -5.53
CA LEU A 151 10.47 9.63 -6.25
C LEU A 151 10.19 9.73 -7.75
N MET A 152 9.60 8.69 -8.33
CA MET A 152 9.30 8.63 -9.78
C MET A 152 8.06 9.45 -10.14
N SER A 153 7.11 9.59 -9.21
CA SER A 153 5.89 10.38 -9.39
C SER A 153 6.10 11.85 -9.09
N PHE A 154 7.16 12.24 -8.36
CA PHE A 154 7.45 13.64 -8.02
C PHE A 154 7.30 14.60 -9.21
N TYR A 155 7.72 14.19 -10.41
CA TYR A 155 7.56 15.01 -11.61
C TYR A 155 6.10 15.28 -11.98
N LYS A 156 5.22 14.26 -11.98
CA LYS A 156 3.80 14.45 -12.30
C LYS A 156 3.06 15.21 -11.19
N GLU A 157 3.47 15.01 -9.94
CA GLU A 157 2.79 15.54 -8.75
C GLU A 157 3.21 16.97 -8.40
N PHE A 158 4.28 17.47 -9.01
CA PHE A 158 4.91 18.74 -8.66
C PHE A 158 3.89 19.89 -8.64
N ASP A 159 3.10 20.02 -9.72
CA ASP A 159 2.10 21.07 -9.90
C ASP A 159 0.65 20.54 -9.96
N ASP A 160 0.41 19.26 -9.66
CA ASP A 160 -0.94 18.69 -9.71
C ASP A 160 -1.77 19.15 -8.49
N PRO A 161 -2.87 19.90 -8.67
CA PRO A 161 -3.73 20.35 -7.58
C PRO A 161 -4.39 19.22 -6.79
N ARG A 162 -4.49 18.03 -7.36
CA ARG A 162 -5.05 16.84 -6.73
C ARG A 162 -4.03 16.14 -5.84
N ASP A 163 -2.79 16.04 -6.30
CA ASP A 163 -1.69 15.35 -5.59
C ASP A 163 -0.96 16.30 -4.62
N GLN A 164 -1.72 17.00 -3.78
CA GLN A 164 -1.15 17.94 -2.81
C GLN A 164 -0.70 17.23 -1.53
N THR A 165 -1.39 16.17 -1.08
CA THR A 165 -1.04 15.39 0.14
C THR A 165 0.08 14.37 -0.08
N SER A 166 0.99 14.60 -1.03
CA SER A 166 2.10 13.68 -1.28
C SER A 166 3.10 13.65 -0.12
N LEU A 167 3.88 12.55 0.01
CA LEU A 167 4.85 12.37 1.09
C LEU A 167 5.82 13.56 1.20
N VAL A 168 6.34 14.02 0.06
CA VAL A 168 7.32 15.12 0.00
C VAL A 168 6.70 16.43 0.47
N LYS A 169 5.47 16.75 0.04
CA LYS A 169 4.77 17.97 0.47
C LYS A 169 4.39 17.92 1.96
N ASN A 170 4.05 16.73 2.46
CA ASN A 170 3.76 16.53 3.90
C ASN A 170 5.01 16.73 4.76
N TYR A 171 6.20 16.30 4.30
CA TYR A 171 7.47 16.61 5.00
C TYR A 171 7.70 18.12 5.13
N VAL A 172 7.46 18.89 4.06
CA VAL A 172 7.63 20.35 4.08
C VAL A 172 6.79 20.99 5.18
N VAL A 173 5.50 20.64 5.28
CA VAL A 173 4.59 21.23 6.26
C VAL A 173 4.85 20.70 7.67
N SER A 174 4.94 19.38 7.84
CA SER A 174 5.06 18.74 9.15
C SER A 174 6.43 18.97 9.79
N GLU A 175 7.51 18.95 9.02
CA GLU A 175 8.88 19.12 9.54
C GLU A 175 9.39 20.57 9.45
N GLY A 176 8.72 21.44 8.69
CA GLY A 176 9.14 22.83 8.50
C GLY A 176 10.41 22.97 7.66
N ILE A 177 10.65 22.03 6.74
CA ILE A 177 11.83 21.99 5.85
C ILE A 177 11.48 22.46 4.44
N THR A 178 12.49 22.78 3.63
CA THR A 178 12.28 23.14 2.22
C THR A 178 11.92 21.92 1.37
N LEU A 179 11.28 22.16 0.22
CA LEU A 179 10.95 21.10 -0.74
C LEU A 179 12.19 20.32 -1.20
N THR A 180 13.32 21.01 -1.40
CA THR A 180 14.59 20.38 -1.74
C THR A 180 15.08 19.45 -0.63
N GLN A 181 15.01 19.86 0.63
CA GLN A 181 15.40 19.01 1.76
C GLN A 181 14.48 17.80 1.90
N ALA A 182 13.17 17.96 1.66
CA ALA A 182 12.22 16.86 1.66
C ALA A 182 12.52 15.84 0.54
N LEU A 183 12.89 16.32 -0.66
CA LEU A 183 13.30 15.45 -1.76
C LEU A 183 14.64 14.77 -1.50
N GLU A 184 15.62 15.47 -0.92
CA GLU A 184 16.89 14.89 -0.48
C GLU A 184 16.67 13.76 0.53
N LYS A 185 15.78 13.98 1.51
CA LYS A 185 15.37 12.97 2.48
C LYS A 185 14.78 11.73 1.79
N LEU A 186 13.80 11.92 0.91
CA LEU A 186 13.20 10.82 0.14
C LEU A 186 14.25 10.04 -0.66
N THR A 187 15.20 10.76 -1.28
CA THR A 187 16.26 10.13 -2.09
C THR A 187 17.20 9.30 -1.23
N GLN A 188 17.59 9.79 -0.05
CA GLN A 188 18.43 9.05 0.91
C GLN A 188 17.71 7.77 1.39
N ASP A 189 16.44 7.89 1.79
CA ASP A 189 15.62 6.77 2.25
C ASP A 189 15.46 5.71 1.13
N THR A 190 15.22 6.15 -0.11
CA THR A 190 15.09 5.27 -1.29
C THR A 190 16.39 4.52 -1.61
N LEU A 191 17.53 5.21 -1.59
CA LEU A 191 18.84 4.61 -1.86
C LEU A 191 19.21 3.58 -0.79
N GLN A 192 19.08 3.95 0.48
CA GLN A 192 19.35 3.05 1.58
C GLN A 192 18.46 1.81 1.52
N SER A 193 17.15 1.97 1.26
CA SER A 193 16.22 0.85 1.10
C SER A 193 16.63 -0.08 -0.04
N SER A 194 17.05 0.48 -1.16
CA SER A 194 17.50 -0.29 -2.34
C SER A 194 18.77 -1.09 -2.06
N GLU A 195 19.75 -0.49 -1.37
CA GLU A 195 20.98 -1.18 -0.96
C GLU A 195 20.68 -2.34 0.02
N GLN A 196 19.83 -2.09 1.01
CA GLN A 196 19.47 -3.09 2.01
C GLN A 196 18.68 -4.26 1.42
N MET A 197 17.79 -4.00 0.46
CA MET A 197 17.12 -5.05 -0.31
C MET A 197 18.12 -6.02 -0.95
N MET A 198 19.16 -5.50 -1.61
CA MET A 198 20.18 -6.32 -2.23
C MET A 198 21.01 -7.07 -1.19
N VAL A 199 21.43 -6.41 -0.11
CA VAL A 199 22.24 -7.04 0.95
C VAL A 199 21.48 -8.19 1.62
N VAL A 200 20.22 -7.99 1.97
CA VAL A 200 19.43 -8.99 2.72
C VAL A 200 19.08 -10.20 1.87
N PHE A 201 18.70 -10.00 0.60
CA PHE A 201 18.17 -11.08 -0.24
C PHE A 201 19.20 -11.72 -1.20
N SER A 202 20.36 -11.12 -1.44
CA SER A 202 21.37 -11.64 -2.38
C SER A 202 21.90 -13.05 -2.05
N SER A 203 21.88 -13.43 -0.77
CA SER A 203 22.34 -14.75 -0.30
C SER A 203 21.20 -15.74 -0.03
N LYS A 204 19.94 -15.33 -0.28
CA LYS A 204 18.75 -16.15 -0.10
C LYS A 204 18.50 -17.02 -1.33
N ASP A 205 17.53 -17.93 -1.22
CA ASP A 205 17.14 -18.82 -2.32
C ASP A 205 16.90 -18.02 -3.61
N ALA A 206 17.42 -18.50 -4.73
CA ALA A 206 17.29 -17.87 -6.03
C ALA A 206 15.83 -17.76 -6.52
N LYS A 207 14.89 -18.49 -5.90
CA LYS A 207 13.45 -18.32 -6.12
C LYS A 207 12.86 -17.12 -5.37
N ILE A 208 13.50 -16.67 -4.29
CA ILE A 208 13.08 -15.55 -3.43
C ILE A 208 13.58 -14.21 -4.01
N MET A 209 14.72 -14.20 -4.70
CA MET A 209 15.11 -13.13 -5.65
C MET A 209 14.31 -13.26 -6.94
#